data_AF-A0A3D1VM94-F1
#
_entry.id   AF-A0A3D1VM94-F1
#
_cell.length_a   1.000
_cell.length_b   1.000
_cell.length_c   1.000
_cell.angle_alpha   90.00
_cell.angle_beta   90.00
_cell.angle_gamma   90.00
#
_symmetry.space_group_name_H-M   'P 1'
#
loop_
_entity.id
_entity.type
_entity.pdbx_description
1 polymer ?
#
loop_
_entity_poly.entity_id
_entity_poly.type
_entity_poly.pdbx_seq_one_letter_code
_entity_poly.pdbx_strand_id
1 'polypeptide(L)'
;MNFSLSKLDTWKYQIKAGDRITLTGTVYTARDAAHLKLCALLDQGEPLPFDLQGTVIYYAGPAGTPPGKIIGSCGPTTSARMSAFVPRFLSLGIGGIIGKGEFPNQVKQAFFQAQVPYFSAVGGAGARIADSIK
;
A
#
# COMPACT_ATOMS: atom_id res chain seq x y z
N MET A 1 -7.28 16.98 -2.24
CA MET A 1 -6.85 16.89 -3.65
C MET A 1 -7.18 15.50 -4.18
N ASN A 2 -7.58 15.35 -5.45
CA ASN A 2 -7.99 14.07 -6.02
C ASN A 2 -6.95 13.61 -7.05
N PHE A 3 -6.41 12.41 -6.89
CA PHE A 3 -5.35 11.89 -7.75
C PHE A 3 -5.68 10.50 -8.28
N SER A 4 -5.35 10.28 -9.56
CA SER A 4 -5.39 8.94 -10.16
C SER A 4 -4.06 8.23 -9.95
N LEU A 5 -4.10 6.99 -9.47
CA LEU A 5 -2.91 6.13 -9.35
C LEU A 5 -2.30 5.80 -10.71
N SER A 6 -3.09 5.80 -11.79
CA SER A 6 -2.57 5.60 -13.15
C SER A 6 -1.61 6.71 -13.63
N LYS A 7 -1.56 7.84 -12.91
CA LYS A 7 -0.69 8.99 -13.20
C LYS A 7 0.27 9.28 -12.04
N LEU A 8 0.54 8.30 -11.17
CA LEU A 8 1.31 8.49 -9.94
C LEU A 8 2.62 9.25 -10.16
N ASP A 9 3.39 8.91 -11.19
CA ASP A 9 4.67 9.55 -11.49
C ASP A 9 4.57 11.03 -11.88
N THR A 10 3.40 11.48 -12.35
CA THR A 10 3.21 12.88 -12.75
C THR A 10 2.96 13.80 -11.56
N TRP A 11 2.46 13.27 -10.43
CA TRP A 11 2.00 14.09 -9.31
C TRP A 11 2.60 13.73 -7.96
N LYS A 12 3.28 12.58 -7.79
CA LYS A 12 3.84 12.18 -6.48
C LYS A 12 4.81 13.21 -5.88
N TYR A 13 5.44 14.03 -6.72
CA TYR A 13 6.33 15.13 -6.33
C TYR A 13 5.62 16.45 -5.99
N GLN A 14 4.31 16.55 -6.25
CA GLN A 14 3.50 17.74 -6.01
C GLN A 14 2.86 17.75 -4.61
N ILE A 15 2.87 16.61 -3.92
CA ILE A 15 2.31 16.45 -2.57
C ILE A 15 3.41 16.56 -1.51
N LYS A 16 3.00 16.93 -0.30
CA LYS A 16 3.87 17.00 0.88
C LYS A 16 3.29 16.16 2.01
N ALA A 17 4.15 15.75 2.94
CA ALA A 17 3.70 15.07 4.15
C ALA A 17 2.69 15.95 4.91
N GLY A 18 1.56 15.36 5.31
CA GLY A 18 0.45 16.07 5.96
C GLY A 18 -0.69 16.46 5.01
N ASP A 19 -0.48 16.41 3.69
CA ASP A 19 -1.54 16.68 2.72
C ASP A 19 -2.67 15.65 2.80
N ARG A 20 -3.91 16.14 2.70
CA ARG A 20 -5.10 15.31 2.58
C ARG A 20 -5.44 15.08 1.12
N ILE A 21 -5.35 13.82 0.71
CA ILE A 21 -5.61 13.41 -0.67
C ILE A 21 -6.67 12.32 -0.75
N THR A 22 -7.31 12.22 -1.90
CA THR A 22 -8.17 11.10 -2.29
C THR A 22 -7.51 10.42 -3.49
N LEU A 23 -7.43 9.10 -3.43
CA LEU A 23 -6.81 8.26 -4.46
C LEU A 23 -7.91 7.51 -5.21
N THR A 24 -7.76 7.40 -6.53
CA THR A 24 -8.61 6.57 -7.38
C THR A 24 -7.73 5.72 -8.27
N GLY A 25 -8.04 4.43 -8.37
CA GLY A 25 -7.30 3.48 -9.20
C GLY A 25 -7.19 2.13 -8.51
N THR A 26 -6.34 1.27 -9.08
CA THR A 26 -6.12 -0.09 -8.59
C THR A 26 -5.05 -0.11 -7.50
N VAL A 27 -5.32 -0.84 -6.42
CA VAL A 27 -4.35 -1.17 -5.37
C VAL A 27 -4.39 -2.67 -5.09
N TYR A 28 -3.27 -3.23 -4.65
CA TYR A 28 -3.20 -4.64 -4.27
C TYR A 28 -3.16 -4.76 -2.75
N THR A 29 -4.06 -5.56 -2.17
CA THR A 29 -4.02 -5.82 -0.73
C THR A 29 -2.95 -6.85 -0.41
N ALA A 30 -1.95 -6.48 0.40
CA ALA A 30 -0.95 -7.42 0.89
C ALA A 30 -0.54 -7.04 2.32
N ARG A 31 -0.42 -8.03 3.19
CA ARG A 31 0.08 -7.87 4.56
C ARG A 31 1.13 -8.94 4.87
N ASP A 32 1.37 -9.20 6.14
CA ASP A 32 2.37 -10.09 6.72
C ASP A 32 2.68 -11.35 5.87
N ALA A 33 1.71 -12.27 5.72
CA ALA A 33 1.92 -13.53 4.99
C ALA A 33 2.15 -13.35 3.48
N ALA A 34 1.53 -12.36 2.86
CA ALA A 34 1.73 -12.07 1.45
C ALA A 34 3.14 -11.53 1.19
N HIS A 35 3.67 -10.67 2.07
CA HIS A 35 5.04 -10.15 1.96
C HIS A 35 6.07 -11.26 2.12
N LEU A 36 5.87 -12.17 3.08
CA LEU A 36 6.72 -13.36 3.25
C LEU A 36 6.74 -14.21 1.98
N LYS A 37 5.57 -14.49 1.40
CA LYS A 37 5.47 -15.29 0.16
C LYS A 37 6.12 -14.60 -1.03
N LEU A 38 5.90 -13.29 -1.21
CA LEU A 38 6.51 -12.52 -2.31
C LEU A 38 8.04 -12.50 -2.20
N CYS A 39 8.58 -12.28 -1.00
CA CYS A 39 10.02 -12.36 -0.78
C CYS A 39 10.57 -13.77 -1.05
N ALA A 40 9.88 -14.82 -0.60
CA ALA A 40 10.31 -16.20 -0.87
C ALA A 40 10.36 -16.51 -2.37
N LEU A 41 9.38 -16.05 -3.15
CA LEU A 41 9.39 -16.18 -4.61
C LEU A 41 10.58 -15.43 -5.22
N LEU A 42 10.83 -14.20 -4.77
CA LEU A 42 11.99 -13.41 -5.22
C LEU A 42 13.33 -14.08 -4.87
N ASP A 43 13.44 -14.70 -3.69
CA ASP A 43 14.64 -15.41 -3.26
C ASP A 43 14.89 -16.67 -4.09
N GLN A 44 13.83 -17.29 -4.61
CA GLN A 44 13.89 -18.46 -5.49
C GLN A 44 14.05 -18.09 -6.97
N GLY A 45 13.98 -16.79 -7.33
CA GLY A 45 13.98 -16.36 -8.73
C GLY A 45 12.69 -16.71 -9.49
N GLU A 46 11.62 -17.00 -8.77
CA GLU A 46 10.32 -17.39 -9.32
C GLU A 46 9.49 -16.16 -9.72
N PRO A 47 8.60 -16.29 -10.73
CA PRO A 47 7.76 -15.18 -11.16
C PRO A 47 6.79 -14.74 -10.05
N LEU A 48 6.61 -13.43 -9.94
CA LEU A 48 5.62 -12.86 -9.03
C LEU A 48 4.20 -12.94 -9.61
N PRO A 49 3.18 -13.04 -8.75
CA PRO A 49 1.78 -13.09 -9.20
C PRO A 49 1.28 -11.77 -9.82
N PHE A 50 2.03 -10.69 -9.67
CA PHE A 50 1.77 -9.39 -10.29
C PHE A 50 3.08 -8.58 -10.36
N ASP A 51 3.11 -7.55 -11.22
CA ASP A 51 4.24 -6.64 -11.33
C ASP A 51 4.29 -5.67 -10.14
N LEU A 52 5.45 -5.58 -9.49
CA LEU A 52 5.67 -4.64 -8.39
C LEU A 52 5.93 -3.22 -8.90
N GLN A 53 6.44 -3.05 -10.12
CA GLN A 53 6.79 -1.74 -10.66
C GLN A 53 5.55 -0.84 -10.74
N GLY A 54 5.61 0.32 -10.09
CA GLY A 54 4.51 1.30 -10.04
C GLY A 54 3.30 0.87 -9.20
N THR A 55 3.27 -0.37 -8.68
CA THR A 55 2.14 -0.88 -7.91
C THR A 55 2.03 -0.21 -6.55
N VAL A 56 0.80 0.18 -6.18
CA VAL A 56 0.47 0.66 -4.84
C VAL A 56 -0.08 -0.49 -4.00
N ILE A 57 0.58 -0.78 -2.88
CA ILE A 57 0.20 -1.86 -1.98
C ILE A 57 -0.62 -1.32 -0.82
N TYR A 58 -1.83 -1.83 -0.65
CA TYR A 58 -2.68 -1.52 0.49
C TYR A 58 -2.52 -2.56 1.60
N TYR A 59 -2.00 -2.13 2.73
CA TYR A 59 -1.88 -2.96 3.93
C TYR A 59 -3.25 -3.12 4.58
N ALA A 60 -4.01 -4.10 4.11
CA ALA A 60 -5.33 -4.43 4.62
C ALA A 60 -5.59 -5.93 4.59
N GLY A 61 -6.53 -6.35 5.43
CA GLY A 61 -7.13 -7.68 5.43
C GLY A 61 -8.63 -7.50 5.50
N PRO A 62 -9.36 -7.60 4.37
CA PRO A 62 -10.80 -7.43 4.36
C PRO A 62 -11.49 -8.43 5.30
N ALA A 63 -12.54 -7.98 6.00
CA ALA A 63 -13.42 -8.86 6.73
C ALA A 63 -14.29 -9.70 5.78
N GLY A 64 -15.00 -10.70 6.32
CA GLY A 64 -15.97 -11.49 5.55
C GLY A 64 -16.97 -10.59 4.84
N THR A 65 -17.23 -10.87 3.56
CA THR A 65 -18.11 -10.06 2.71
C THR A 65 -19.57 -10.34 3.02
N PRO A 66 -20.36 -9.33 3.45
CA PRO A 66 -21.79 -9.50 3.66
C PRO A 66 -22.55 -9.79 2.34
N PRO A 67 -23.70 -10.46 2.38
CA PRO A 67 -24.54 -10.64 1.20
C PRO A 67 -24.87 -9.31 0.51
N GLY A 68 -24.75 -9.27 -0.82
CA GLY A 68 -25.02 -8.07 -1.62
C GLY A 68 -23.97 -6.97 -1.54
N LYS A 69 -22.83 -7.19 -0.87
CA LYS A 69 -21.67 -6.28 -0.86
C LYS A 69 -20.54 -6.84 -1.71
N ILE A 70 -19.72 -5.95 -2.28
CA ILE A 70 -18.54 -6.31 -3.07
C ILE A 70 -17.42 -6.80 -2.15
N ILE A 71 -17.30 -6.20 -0.97
CA ILE A 71 -16.26 -6.52 0.01
C ILE A 71 -16.77 -6.24 1.44
N GLY A 72 -16.25 -6.97 2.42
CA GLY A 72 -16.43 -6.65 3.84
C GLY A 72 -15.65 -5.40 4.25
N SER A 73 -15.75 -5.05 5.54
CA SER A 73 -14.96 -3.95 6.13
C SER A 73 -13.48 -4.09 5.78
N CYS A 74 -12.89 -3.05 5.18
CA CYS A 74 -11.54 -3.12 4.61
C CYS A 74 -10.71 -1.96 5.16
N GLY A 75 -10.42 -1.99 6.47
CA GLY A 75 -9.59 -0.99 7.13
C GLY A 75 -8.08 -1.27 7.01
N PRO A 76 -7.23 -0.24 7.18
CA PRO A 76 -5.78 -0.42 7.15
C PRO A 76 -5.28 -1.20 8.37
N THR A 77 -4.17 -1.91 8.17
CA THR A 77 -3.41 -2.57 9.24
C THR A 77 -2.10 -1.85 9.52
N THR A 78 -1.49 -2.16 10.68
CA THR A 78 -0.29 -1.48 11.17
C THR A 78 0.91 -1.71 10.24
N SER A 79 1.42 -0.63 9.64
CA SER A 79 2.47 -0.67 8.62
C SER A 79 3.82 -1.17 9.14
N ALA A 80 4.14 -0.86 10.40
CA ALA A 80 5.41 -1.23 11.02
C ALA A 80 5.71 -2.74 11.00
N ARG A 81 4.68 -3.61 10.93
CA ARG A 81 4.87 -5.07 10.87
C ARG A 81 5.55 -5.54 9.58
N MET A 82 5.46 -4.77 8.50
CA MET A 82 6.07 -5.10 7.21
C MET A 82 7.41 -4.38 6.98
N SER A 83 7.94 -3.68 7.99
CA SER A 83 9.14 -2.82 7.88
C SER A 83 10.34 -3.52 7.23
N ALA A 84 10.57 -4.80 7.55
CA ALA A 84 11.71 -5.56 7.02
C ALA A 84 11.66 -5.76 5.49
N PHE A 85 10.46 -5.76 4.90
CA PHE A 85 10.27 -6.01 3.46
C PHE A 85 10.30 -4.73 2.63
N VAL A 86 9.99 -3.59 3.25
CA VAL A 86 9.80 -2.31 2.56
C VAL A 86 11.02 -1.90 1.73
N PRO A 87 12.27 -1.92 2.23
CA PRO A 87 13.43 -1.52 1.44
C PRO A 87 13.57 -2.31 0.13
N ARG A 88 13.31 -3.62 0.17
CA ARG A 88 13.34 -4.49 -1.02
C ARG A 88 12.25 -4.14 -2.01
N PHE A 89 11.04 -3.89 -1.54
CA PHE A 89 9.93 -3.55 -2.45
C PHE A 89 10.14 -2.16 -3.08
N LEU A 90 10.70 -1.22 -2.32
CA LEU A 90 11.13 0.08 -2.84
C LEU A 90 12.20 -0.06 -3.92
N SER A 91 13.21 -0.92 -3.73
CA SER A 91 14.23 -1.17 -4.76
C SER A 91 13.68 -1.87 -6.01
N LEU A 92 12.55 -2.57 -5.88
CA LEU A 92 11.81 -3.19 -6.99
C LEU A 92 10.78 -2.24 -7.63
N GLY A 93 10.76 -0.97 -7.22
CA GLY A 93 10.02 0.08 -7.92
C GLY A 93 8.53 0.19 -7.58
N ILE A 94 8.09 -0.28 -6.40
CA ILE A 94 6.69 -0.04 -5.98
C ILE A 94 6.33 1.45 -6.04
N GLY A 95 5.09 1.73 -6.44
CA GLY A 95 4.59 3.10 -6.57
C GLY A 95 4.26 3.74 -5.23
N GLY A 96 3.87 2.96 -4.23
CA GLY A 96 3.50 3.48 -2.92
C GLY A 96 2.94 2.44 -1.97
N ILE A 97 2.76 2.83 -0.72
CA ILE A 97 2.14 1.99 0.32
C ILE A 97 1.00 2.77 0.97
N ILE A 98 -0.14 2.11 1.16
CA ILE A 98 -1.26 2.61 1.96
C ILE A 98 -1.33 1.79 3.24
N GLY A 99 -1.37 2.41 4.42
CA GLY A 99 -1.43 1.68 5.69
C GLY A 99 -1.81 2.58 6.87
N LYS A 100 -1.53 2.15 8.10
CA LYS A 100 -1.70 3.00 9.30
C LYS A 100 -0.51 2.92 10.25
N GLY A 101 -0.35 3.97 11.04
CA GLY A 101 0.77 4.11 11.97
C GLY A 101 2.04 4.56 11.27
N GLU A 102 3.14 4.55 12.03
CA GLU A 102 4.44 5.04 11.55
C GLU A 102 5.41 3.91 11.25
N PHE A 103 6.36 4.20 10.37
CA PHE A 103 7.53 3.37 10.13
C PHE A 103 8.70 3.78 11.05
N PRO A 104 9.63 2.86 11.36
CA PRO A 104 10.91 3.22 11.98
C PRO A 104 11.72 4.18 11.08
N ASN A 105 12.60 5.00 11.69
CA ASN A 105 13.38 6.01 10.96
C ASN A 105 14.21 5.42 9.81
N GLN A 106 14.76 4.22 9.97
CA GLN A 106 15.50 3.54 8.91
C GLN A 106 14.64 3.29 7.66
N VAL A 107 13.37 2.91 7.85
CA VAL A 107 12.44 2.67 6.73
C VAL A 107 11.95 3.99 6.14
N LYS A 108 11.73 5.02 6.97
CA LYS A 108 11.44 6.39 6.49
C LYS A 108 12.54 6.89 5.55
N GLN A 109 13.81 6.62 5.87
CA GLN A 109 14.94 6.96 5.00
C GLN A 109 14.90 6.22 3.65
N ALA A 110 14.52 4.94 3.65
CA ALA A 110 14.36 4.18 2.41
C ALA A 110 13.29 4.78 1.48
N PHE A 111 12.14 5.20 2.02
CA PHE A 111 11.11 5.91 1.25
C PHE A 111 11.64 7.22 0.65
N PHE A 112 12.40 8.00 1.44
CA PHE A 112 13.00 9.24 0.96
C PHE A 112 13.99 8.99 -0.18
N GLN A 113 14.86 7.98 -0.06
CA GLN A 113 15.81 7.61 -1.11
C GLN A 113 15.10 7.13 -2.38
N ALA A 114 14.05 6.33 -2.23
CA ALA A 114 13.27 5.81 -3.36
C ALA A 114 12.33 6.85 -3.99
N GLN A 115 12.10 7.99 -3.35
CA GLN A 115 11.12 9.00 -3.76
C GLN A 115 9.71 8.42 -3.94
N VAL A 116 9.32 7.53 -3.01
CA VAL A 116 8.05 6.82 -3.01
C VAL A 116 7.18 7.33 -1.85
N PRO A 117 5.90 7.69 -2.10
CA PRO A 117 5.01 8.14 -1.04
C PRO A 117 4.49 6.99 -0.17
N TYR A 118 4.33 7.28 1.13
CA TYR A 118 3.52 6.49 2.06
C TYR A 118 2.22 7.25 2.37
N PHE A 119 1.09 6.59 2.17
CA PHE A 119 -0.23 7.14 2.41
C PHE A 119 -0.82 6.56 3.69
N SER A 120 -1.01 7.41 4.70
CA SER A 120 -1.67 7.02 5.94
C SER A 120 -3.20 7.04 5.74
N ALA A 121 -3.83 5.87 5.79
CA ALA A 121 -5.27 5.72 5.78
C ALA A 121 -5.84 5.79 7.21
N VAL A 122 -7.09 6.26 7.33
CA VAL A 122 -7.75 6.44 8.63
C VAL A 122 -8.06 5.08 9.26
N GLY A 123 -7.43 4.81 10.42
CA GLY A 123 -7.70 3.62 11.21
C GLY A 123 -9.10 3.63 11.82
N GLY A 124 -9.76 2.47 11.88
CA GLY A 124 -11.10 2.31 12.46
C GLY A 124 -12.26 2.58 11.49
N ALA A 125 -12.01 3.22 10.35
CA ALA A 125 -13.03 3.55 9.35
C ALA A 125 -13.28 2.44 8.31
N GLY A 126 -13.06 1.16 8.65
CA GLY A 126 -13.03 0.07 7.66
C GLY A 126 -14.33 -0.15 6.88
N ALA A 127 -15.49 0.02 7.53
CA ALA A 127 -16.79 -0.05 6.86
C ALA A 127 -16.96 1.09 5.83
N ARG A 128 -16.51 2.30 6.18
CA ARG A 128 -16.58 3.46 5.29
C ARG A 128 -15.59 3.37 4.13
N ILE A 129 -14.41 2.82 4.38
CA ILE A 129 -13.42 2.56 3.33
C ILE A 129 -13.96 1.52 2.34
N ALA A 130 -14.69 0.50 2.82
CA ALA A 130 -15.31 -0.50 1.95
C ALA A 130 -16.32 0.10 0.95
N ASP A 131 -17.04 1.17 1.32
CA ASP A 131 -17.93 1.90 0.38
C ASP A 131 -17.17 2.55 -0.79
N SER A 132 -15.86 2.72 -0.67
CA SER A 132 -15.00 3.31 -1.71
C SER A 132 -14.38 2.26 -2.66
N ILE A 133 -14.60 0.97 -2.38
CA ILE A 133 -14.11 -0.15 -3.18
C ILE A 133 -15.20 -0.56 -4.18
N LYS A 134 -14.80 -0.82 -5.42
CA LYS A 134 -15.68 -1.17 -6.54
C LYS A 134 -15.29 -2.51 -7.14
#